data_AF-A0A4R2L3W2-F1
#
_entry.id   AF-A0A4R2L3W2-F1
#
_cell.length_a   1.000
_cell.length_b   1.000
_cell.length_c   1.000
_cell.angle_alpha   90.00
_cell.angle_beta   90.00
_cell.angle_gamma   90.00
#
_symmetry.space_group_name_H-M   'P 1'
#
loop_
_entity.id
_entity.type
_entity.pdbx_description
1 polymer ?
#
loop_
_entity_poly.entity_id
_entity_poly.type
_entity_poly.pdbx_seq_one_letter_code
_entity_poly.pdbx_strand_id
1 'polypeptide(L)'
;MSSLPDLRSPAIEPRWYRQFWPWVLIALPATAVVASLVTAYLALRAPDGLVVDDYYKEGLAINRRYERSLAAQALGLEGELRLAGGGGTAELVLKAASGAALPDTVRLQLLHATRAGLDREVDARRSAPGVYTVNLPALAAGHWSVQAGAADWRLDGVIEIPGETRVSLRAAR
;
A
#
# COMPACT_ATOMS: atom_id res chain seq x y z
N MET A 1 71.99 -52.70 41.38
CA MET A 1 70.86 -52.87 40.45
C MET A 1 70.17 -51.53 40.28
N SER A 2 70.53 -50.77 39.26
CA SER A 2 69.84 -49.53 38.85
C SER A 2 69.02 -49.85 37.59
N SER A 3 67.71 -49.93 37.74
CA SER A 3 66.75 -50.06 36.63
C SER A 3 66.64 -48.73 35.88
N LEU A 4 66.87 -48.77 34.57
CA LEU A 4 66.67 -47.64 33.66
C LEU A 4 65.16 -47.31 33.55
N PRO A 5 64.76 -46.03 33.44
CA PRO A 5 63.37 -45.65 33.20
C PRO A 5 62.95 -46.00 31.75
N ASP A 6 61.81 -46.67 31.62
CA ASP A 6 61.13 -46.97 30.36
C ASP A 6 60.62 -45.65 29.74
N LEU A 7 61.37 -45.10 28.78
CA LEU A 7 60.97 -43.94 27.98
C LEU A 7 59.91 -44.38 26.98
N ARG A 8 58.66 -44.54 27.44
CA ARG A 8 57.52 -44.73 26.54
C ARG A 8 57.39 -43.48 25.68
N SER A 9 57.71 -43.62 24.40
CA SER A 9 57.47 -42.60 23.37
C SER A 9 56.04 -42.10 23.47
N PRO A 10 55.78 -40.77 23.38
CA PRO A 10 54.42 -40.27 23.37
C PRO A 10 53.71 -40.88 22.18
N ALA A 11 52.65 -41.66 22.43
CA ALA A 11 51.77 -42.12 21.38
C ALA A 11 51.24 -40.87 20.66
N ILE A 12 51.54 -40.72 19.38
CA ILE A 12 51.01 -39.61 18.58
C ILE A 12 49.51 -39.85 18.47
N GLU A 13 48.75 -39.20 19.35
CA GLU A 13 47.30 -39.31 19.32
C GLU A 13 46.79 -38.85 17.94
N PRO A 14 45.89 -39.62 17.32
CA PRO A 14 45.39 -39.29 15.99
C PRO A 14 44.69 -37.93 16.05
N ARG A 15 45.24 -36.97 15.29
CA ARG A 15 44.79 -35.58 15.24
C ARG A 15 43.27 -35.52 15.09
N TRP A 16 42.60 -34.86 16.03
CA TRP A 16 41.14 -34.86 16.21
C TRP A 16 40.34 -34.56 14.93
N TYR A 17 40.85 -33.65 14.08
CA TYR A 17 40.20 -33.25 12.83
C TYR A 17 40.21 -34.35 11.75
N ARG A 18 40.97 -35.44 11.91
CA ARG A 18 40.96 -36.59 10.99
C ARG A 18 39.91 -37.65 11.35
N GLN A 19 39.26 -37.52 12.49
CA GLN A 19 38.27 -38.49 12.98
C GLN A 19 36.87 -38.09 12.49
N PHE A 20 36.04 -39.07 12.11
CA PHE A 20 34.68 -38.82 11.59
C PHE A 20 33.72 -38.26 12.65
N TRP A 21 33.83 -38.73 13.89
CA TRP A 21 32.90 -38.41 14.98
C TRP A 21 32.82 -36.92 15.34
N PRO A 22 33.95 -36.17 15.50
CA PRO A 22 33.89 -34.73 15.70
C PRO A 22 33.13 -33.98 14.61
N TRP A 23 33.28 -34.38 13.34
CA TRP A 23 32.58 -33.74 12.23
C TRP A 23 31.08 -34.01 12.25
N VAL A 24 30.63 -35.21 12.67
CA VAL A 24 29.19 -35.50 12.84
C VAL A 24 28.58 -34.66 13.96
N LEU A 25 29.29 -34.53 15.09
CA LEU A 25 28.84 -33.73 16.22
C LEU A 25 28.77 -32.23 15.88
N ILE A 26 29.65 -31.74 15.00
CA ILE A 26 29.64 -30.35 14.50
C ILE A 26 28.60 -30.16 13.39
N ALA A 27 28.40 -31.15 12.52
CA ALA A 27 27.49 -31.06 11.39
C ALA A 27 26.04 -30.87 11.84
N LEU A 28 25.63 -31.49 12.95
CA LEU A 28 24.27 -31.40 13.45
C LEU A 28 23.83 -29.98 13.88
N PRO A 29 24.58 -29.23 14.70
CA PRO A 29 24.28 -27.82 14.94
C PRO A 29 24.54 -26.93 13.72
N ALA A 30 25.53 -27.26 12.88
CA ALA A 30 25.82 -26.48 11.67
C ALA A 30 24.65 -26.50 10.67
N THR A 31 23.98 -27.65 10.48
CA THR A 31 22.80 -27.74 9.61
C THR A 31 21.63 -26.95 10.16
N ALA A 32 21.44 -26.90 11.49
CA ALA A 32 20.41 -26.06 12.12
C ALA A 32 20.66 -24.56 11.86
N VAL A 33 21.91 -24.10 11.97
CA VAL A 33 22.29 -22.72 11.64
C VAL A 33 22.02 -22.41 10.17
N VAL A 34 22.45 -23.29 9.26
CA VAL A 34 22.22 -23.12 7.81
C VAL A 34 20.72 -23.11 7.49
N ALA A 35 19.94 -24.03 8.05
CA ALA A 35 18.49 -24.07 7.87
C ALA A 35 17.81 -22.80 8.39
N SER A 36 18.25 -22.27 9.54
CA SER A 36 17.76 -21.00 10.09
C SER A 36 18.06 -19.83 9.14
N LEU A 37 19.28 -19.75 8.60
CA LEU A 37 19.65 -18.72 7.62
C LEU A 37 18.88 -18.84 6.31
N VAL A 38 18.67 -20.06 5.80
CA VAL A 38 17.85 -20.30 4.60
C VAL A 38 16.40 -19.90 4.87
N THR A 39 15.86 -20.23 6.04
CA THR A 39 14.50 -19.85 6.45
C THR A 39 14.37 -18.34 6.58
N ALA A 40 15.34 -17.66 7.20
CA ALA A 40 15.39 -16.21 7.29
C ALA A 40 15.50 -15.56 5.89
N TYR A 41 16.35 -16.11 5.02
CA TYR A 41 16.48 -15.64 3.65
C TYR A 41 15.19 -15.83 2.84
N LEU A 42 14.53 -16.97 2.99
CA LEU A 42 13.22 -17.23 2.38
C LEU A 42 12.16 -16.29 2.95
N ALA A 43 12.14 -16.02 4.26
CA ALA A 43 11.21 -15.07 4.87
C ALA A 43 11.43 -13.63 4.36
N LEU A 44 12.70 -13.22 4.16
CA LEU A 44 13.03 -11.91 3.62
C LEU A 44 12.77 -11.78 2.11
N ARG A 45 12.74 -12.90 1.37
CA ARG A 45 12.44 -12.92 -0.07
C ARG A 45 11.01 -13.35 -0.40
N ALA A 46 10.28 -13.92 0.56
CA ALA A 46 8.88 -14.31 0.40
C ALA A 46 8.05 -13.02 0.29
N PRO A 47 7.19 -12.90 -0.74
CA PRO A 47 6.37 -11.72 -0.96
C PRO A 47 5.18 -11.57 0.01
N ASP A 48 5.21 -12.23 1.18
CA ASP A 48 4.10 -12.24 2.13
C ASP A 48 4.46 -11.50 3.43
N GLY A 49 4.12 -10.21 3.48
CA GLY A 49 3.94 -9.39 4.70
C GLY A 49 5.24 -8.95 5.39
N LEU A 50 5.73 -7.73 5.18
CA LEU A 50 5.32 -6.52 5.92
C LEU A 50 5.41 -6.69 7.46
N VAL A 51 6.04 -5.70 8.12
CA VAL A 51 6.26 -5.54 9.58
C VAL A 51 7.63 -6.12 10.02
N VAL A 52 8.63 -5.33 10.38
CA VAL A 52 8.66 -4.59 11.67
C VAL A 52 9.31 -3.20 11.63
N ASP A 53 10.18 -2.83 10.69
CA ASP A 53 10.91 -1.54 10.87
C ASP A 53 10.33 -0.33 10.12
N ASP A 54 9.55 -0.52 9.06
CA ASP A 54 8.88 0.59 8.35
C ASP A 54 7.50 0.96 8.91
N TYR A 55 6.97 0.21 9.89
CA TYR A 55 5.68 0.53 10.53
C TYR A 55 5.70 1.89 11.26
N TYR A 56 6.89 2.35 11.68
CA TYR A 56 7.04 3.67 12.29
C TYR A 56 6.97 4.82 11.25
N LYS A 57 7.26 4.55 9.97
CA LYS A 57 7.24 5.54 8.89
C LYS A 57 5.95 5.50 8.07
N GLU A 58 5.28 4.36 7.97
CA GLU A 58 3.96 4.25 7.33
C GLU A 58 2.85 4.96 8.10
N GLY A 59 2.99 5.09 9.43
CA GLY A 59 2.08 5.88 10.25
C GLY A 59 1.93 7.32 9.79
N LEU A 60 2.97 7.94 9.20
CA LEU A 60 2.93 9.33 8.74
C LEU A 60 2.20 9.49 7.39
N ALA A 61 2.29 8.50 6.50
CA ALA A 61 1.59 8.51 5.21
C ALA A 61 0.11 8.11 5.33
N ILE A 62 -0.19 7.19 6.27
CA ILE A 62 -1.55 6.87 6.70
C ILE A 62 -2.16 8.09 7.40
N ASN A 63 -1.41 8.79 8.28
CA ASN A 63 -1.91 10.02 8.88
C ASN A 63 -2.26 11.05 7.81
N ARG A 64 -1.44 11.26 6.76
CA ARG A 64 -1.78 12.24 5.71
C ARG A 64 -3.00 11.87 4.87
N ARG A 65 -3.34 10.59 4.71
CA ARG A 65 -4.56 10.17 4.02
C ARG A 65 -5.77 10.29 4.95
N TYR A 66 -5.59 9.91 6.20
CA TYR A 66 -6.59 10.02 7.25
C TYR A 66 -6.91 11.48 7.60
N GLU A 67 -5.90 12.34 7.71
CA GLU A 67 -6.00 13.79 7.91
C GLU A 67 -6.75 14.46 6.77
N ARG A 68 -6.55 14.04 5.51
CA ARG A 68 -7.27 14.60 4.37
C ARG A 68 -8.74 14.17 4.34
N SER A 69 -9.04 12.94 4.74
CA SER A 69 -10.43 12.49 4.92
C SER A 69 -11.09 13.15 6.13
N LEU A 70 -10.37 13.33 7.24
CA LEU A 70 -10.82 14.06 8.42
C LEU A 70 -11.03 15.54 8.14
N ALA A 71 -10.17 16.17 7.34
CA ALA A 71 -10.34 17.53 6.89
C ALA A 71 -11.62 17.65 6.05
N ALA A 72 -11.87 16.70 5.13
CA ALA A 72 -13.12 16.67 4.39
C ALA A 72 -14.35 16.54 5.32
N GLN A 73 -14.28 15.72 6.37
CA GLN A 73 -15.34 15.60 7.37
C GLN A 73 -15.50 16.87 8.22
N ALA A 74 -14.40 17.47 8.68
CA ALA A 74 -14.39 18.70 9.49
C ALA A 74 -14.95 19.89 8.70
N LEU A 75 -14.70 19.92 7.39
CA LEU A 75 -15.26 20.91 6.48
C LEU A 75 -16.72 20.63 6.12
N GLY A 76 -17.25 19.46 6.45
CA GLY A 76 -18.56 18.97 6.04
C GLY A 76 -18.70 18.96 4.53
N LEU A 77 -17.66 18.50 3.83
CA LEU A 77 -17.63 18.43 2.38
C LEU A 77 -18.51 17.30 1.87
N GLU A 78 -19.51 17.67 1.08
CA GLU A 78 -20.35 16.76 0.32
C GLU A 78 -20.15 17.04 -1.17
N GLY A 79 -19.92 16.00 -1.94
CA GLY A 79 -19.84 16.09 -3.39
C GLY A 79 -21.02 15.39 -4.05
N GLU A 80 -21.43 15.86 -5.21
CA GLU A 80 -22.41 15.21 -6.06
C GLU A 80 -21.87 15.27 -7.50
N LEU A 81 -21.48 14.12 -8.03
CA LEU A 81 -21.06 13.99 -9.42
C LEU A 81 -22.27 13.66 -10.29
N ARG A 82 -22.48 14.45 -11.33
CA ARG A 82 -23.48 14.25 -12.39
C ARG A 82 -22.77 13.97 -13.69
N LEU A 83 -23.00 12.79 -14.26
CA LEU A 83 -22.47 12.43 -15.57
C LEU A 83 -23.54 12.72 -16.64
N ALA A 84 -23.18 13.38 -17.75
CA ALA A 84 -24.06 13.36 -18.92
C ALA A 84 -24.02 11.97 -19.57
N GLY A 85 -25.18 11.31 -19.69
CA GLY A 85 -25.29 10.01 -20.34
C GLY A 85 -24.80 10.10 -21.80
N GLY A 86 -23.89 9.20 -22.20
CA GLY A 86 -23.35 9.14 -23.56
C GLY A 86 -21.96 9.75 -23.76
N GLY A 87 -21.33 10.27 -22.70
CA GLY A 87 -20.02 10.91 -22.77
C GLY A 87 -20.10 12.38 -23.17
N GLY A 88 -19.12 13.17 -22.73
CA GLY A 88 -19.07 14.60 -22.98
C GLY A 88 -18.75 15.36 -21.70
N THR A 89 -19.76 15.72 -20.91
CA THR A 89 -19.55 16.62 -19.78
C THR A 89 -20.03 15.97 -18.49
N ALA A 90 -19.18 15.97 -17.47
CA ALA A 90 -19.59 15.71 -16.11
C ALA A 90 -19.51 17.00 -15.28
N GLU A 91 -20.47 17.14 -14.39
CA GLU A 91 -20.60 18.24 -13.47
C GLU A 91 -20.42 17.70 -12.05
N LEU A 92 -19.40 18.17 -11.35
CA LEU A 92 -19.19 17.89 -9.94
C LEU A 92 -19.67 19.10 -9.13
N VAL A 93 -20.68 18.90 -8.30
CA VAL A 93 -21.16 19.90 -7.34
C VAL A 93 -20.56 19.58 -5.98
N LEU A 94 -19.78 20.50 -5.42
CA LEU A 94 -19.21 20.42 -4.08
C LEU A 94 -19.89 21.42 -3.15
N LYS A 95 -20.31 20.96 -1.98
CA LYS A 95 -20.86 21.77 -0.90
C LYS A 95 -19.98 21.61 0.33
N ALA A 96 -19.53 22.72 0.90
CA ALA A 96 -18.83 22.74 2.18
C ALA A 96 -19.78 23.30 3.23
N ALA A 97 -20.17 22.49 4.23
CA ALA A 97 -21.03 22.97 5.33
C ALA A 97 -20.35 24.08 6.16
N SER A 98 -19.02 24.04 6.23
CA SER A 98 -18.18 25.05 6.92
C SER A 98 -18.05 26.39 6.17
N GLY A 99 -18.49 26.48 4.91
CA GLY A 99 -18.26 27.67 4.08
C GLY A 99 -16.81 27.85 3.63
N ALA A 100 -15.97 26.81 3.72
CA ALA A 100 -14.58 26.88 3.32
C ALA A 100 -14.39 27.19 1.83
N ALA A 101 -13.30 27.91 1.52
CA ALA A 101 -12.92 28.26 0.16
C ALA A 101 -12.54 26.99 -0.61
N LEU A 102 -13.40 26.58 -1.53
CA LEU A 102 -13.15 25.45 -2.41
C LEU A 102 -12.09 25.85 -3.46
N PRO A 103 -11.13 24.96 -3.79
CA PRO A 103 -10.07 25.26 -4.75
C PRO A 103 -10.61 25.46 -6.17
N ASP A 104 -9.88 26.20 -7.02
CA ASP A 104 -10.32 26.45 -8.41
C ASP A 104 -10.20 25.22 -9.32
N THR A 105 -9.40 24.23 -8.91
CA THR A 105 -9.22 22.98 -9.63
C THR A 105 -9.31 21.82 -8.65
N VAL A 106 -10.11 20.81 -9.00
CA VAL A 106 -10.28 19.57 -8.22
C VAL A 106 -9.84 18.42 -9.09
N ARG A 107 -8.95 17.59 -8.57
CA ARG A 107 -8.51 16.39 -9.29
C ARG A 107 -9.54 15.29 -9.09
N LEU A 108 -9.98 14.71 -10.19
CA LEU A 108 -10.98 13.66 -10.21
C LEU A 108 -10.38 12.41 -10.86
N GLN A 109 -10.32 11.33 -10.09
CA GLN A 109 -9.83 10.03 -10.51
C GLN A 109 -11.01 9.06 -10.59
N LEU A 110 -11.17 8.39 -11.72
CA LEU A 110 -12.14 7.32 -11.93
C LEU A 110 -11.37 6.02 -12.09
N LEU A 111 -11.55 5.11 -11.16
CA LEU A 111 -10.91 3.81 -11.14
C LEU A 111 -11.94 2.73 -11.49
N HIS A 112 -11.62 1.89 -12.46
CA HIS A 112 -12.53 0.81 -12.86
C HIS A 112 -12.29 -0.43 -11.97
N ALA A 113 -13.35 -0.97 -11.37
CA ALA A 113 -13.22 -2.02 -10.33
C ALA A 113 -12.46 -3.29 -10.79
N THR A 114 -12.52 -3.63 -12.07
CA THR A 114 -11.91 -4.87 -12.61
C THR A 114 -10.81 -4.64 -13.64
N ARG A 115 -10.50 -3.40 -14.02
CA ARG A 115 -9.57 -3.10 -15.13
C ARG A 115 -8.76 -1.83 -14.84
N ALA A 116 -7.61 -1.98 -14.19
CA ALA A 116 -6.68 -0.89 -13.91
C ALA A 116 -6.22 -0.11 -15.17
N GLY A 117 -6.30 -0.70 -16.37
CA GLY A 117 -5.98 -0.02 -17.64
C GLY A 117 -7.06 0.97 -18.12
N LEU A 118 -8.22 1.05 -17.46
CA LEU A 118 -9.29 1.98 -17.77
C LEU A 118 -9.35 3.17 -16.81
N ASP A 119 -8.42 3.24 -15.86
CA ASP A 119 -8.37 4.30 -14.86
C ASP A 119 -8.11 5.64 -15.55
N ARG A 120 -8.88 6.66 -15.18
CA ARG A 120 -8.82 8.00 -15.76
C ARG A 120 -8.62 9.03 -14.69
N GLU A 121 -7.62 9.88 -14.87
CA GLU A 121 -7.39 11.07 -14.05
C GLU A 121 -7.69 12.30 -14.89
N VAL A 122 -8.59 13.14 -14.39
CA VAL A 122 -9.03 14.37 -15.05
C VAL A 122 -9.11 15.49 -14.03
N ASP A 123 -8.65 16.68 -14.41
CA ASP A 123 -8.75 17.86 -13.57
C ASP A 123 -10.06 18.60 -13.86
N ALA A 124 -10.96 18.64 -12.87
CA ALA A 124 -12.20 19.38 -12.94
C ALA A 124 -11.96 20.86 -12.61
N ARG A 125 -12.40 21.76 -13.50
CA ARG A 125 -12.24 23.20 -13.32
C ARG A 125 -13.50 23.83 -12.75
N ARG A 126 -13.33 24.75 -11.82
CA ARG A 126 -14.44 25.49 -11.22
C ARG A 126 -15.11 26.38 -12.27
N SER A 127 -16.41 26.14 -12.49
CA SER A 127 -17.26 26.91 -13.41
C SER A 127 -18.12 27.92 -12.64
N ALA A 128 -18.61 27.54 -11.46
CA ALA A 128 -19.37 28.41 -10.57
C ALA A 128 -19.03 28.10 -9.09
N PRO A 129 -19.50 28.90 -8.13
CA PRO A 129 -19.26 28.61 -6.71
C PRO A 129 -19.75 27.23 -6.30
N GLY A 130 -18.81 26.31 -6.02
CA GLY A 130 -19.12 24.93 -5.68
C GLY A 130 -19.52 24.05 -6.87
N VAL A 131 -19.33 24.50 -8.11
CA VAL A 131 -19.64 23.73 -9.31
C VAL A 131 -18.39 23.61 -10.17
N TYR A 132 -18.05 22.38 -10.52
CA TYR A 132 -16.89 22.01 -11.29
C TYR A 132 -17.34 21.28 -12.54
N THR A 133 -16.74 21.63 -13.68
CA THR A 133 -17.03 21.01 -14.96
C THR A 133 -15.79 20.28 -15.45
N VAL A 134 -16.00 19.06 -15.94
CA VAL A 134 -14.95 18.23 -16.49
C VAL A 134 -15.46 17.52 -17.74
N ASN A 135 -14.63 17.48 -18.77
CA ASN A 135 -14.93 16.75 -19.98
C ASN A 135 -14.43 15.32 -19.83
N LEU A 136 -15.34 14.35 -19.90
CA LEU A 136 -15.02 12.93 -19.83
C LEU A 136 -15.43 12.20 -21.09
N PRO A 137 -14.56 11.31 -21.60
CA PRO A 137 -14.97 10.38 -22.65
C PRO A 137 -16.07 9.46 -22.14
N ALA A 138 -16.82 8.84 -23.06
CA ALA A 138 -17.83 7.85 -22.69
C ALA A 138 -17.20 6.74 -21.84
N LEU A 139 -17.64 6.65 -20.58
CA LEU A 139 -17.20 5.61 -19.66
C LEU A 139 -17.87 4.29 -20.04
N ALA A 140 -17.11 3.20 -19.95
CA ALA A 140 -17.64 1.87 -20.16
C ALA A 140 -18.66 1.51 -19.06
N ALA A 141 -19.61 0.66 -19.43
CA ALA A 141 -20.50 0.04 -18.46
C ALA A 141 -19.70 -0.76 -17.42
N GLY A 142 -19.91 -0.48 -16.14
CA GLY A 142 -19.27 -1.16 -15.03
C GLY A 142 -19.38 -0.40 -13.71
N HIS A 143 -18.72 -0.96 -12.70
CA HIS A 143 -18.53 -0.33 -11.39
C HIS A 143 -17.27 0.53 -11.41
N TRP A 144 -17.43 1.79 -11.07
CA TRP A 144 -16.36 2.78 -11.04
C TRP A 144 -16.25 3.38 -9.63
N SER A 145 -15.04 3.45 -9.10
CA SER A 145 -14.73 4.27 -7.93
C SER A 145 -14.34 5.66 -8.39
N VAL A 146 -14.98 6.68 -7.85
CA VAL A 146 -14.68 8.08 -8.12
C VAL A 146 -14.03 8.68 -6.89
N GLN A 147 -12.86 9.26 -7.07
CA GLN A 147 -12.13 9.96 -6.02
C GLN A 147 -11.98 11.42 -6.45
N ALA A 148 -12.54 12.34 -5.69
CA ALA A 148 -12.39 13.77 -5.91
C ALA A 148 -11.53 14.33 -4.78
N GLY A 149 -10.44 15.01 -5.08
CA GLY A 149 -9.56 15.53 -4.04
C GLY A 149 -8.76 16.74 -4.45
N ALA A 150 -8.31 17.46 -3.44
CA ALA A 150 -7.38 18.57 -3.54
C ALA A 150 -6.16 18.31 -2.64
N ALA A 151 -5.32 19.33 -2.45
CA ALA A 151 -4.10 19.21 -1.66
C ALA A 151 -4.37 18.82 -0.19
N ASP A 152 -5.51 19.23 0.35
CA ASP A 152 -5.88 19.26 1.76
C ASP A 152 -7.11 18.40 2.11
N TRP A 153 -7.91 17.97 1.14
CA TRP A 153 -9.08 17.13 1.38
C TRP A 153 -9.30 16.09 0.28
N ARG A 154 -10.01 15.00 0.61
CA ARG A 154 -10.42 13.97 -0.35
C ARG A 154 -11.83 13.46 -0.06
N LEU A 155 -12.59 13.26 -1.13
CA LEU A 155 -13.91 12.64 -1.16
C LEU A 155 -13.86 11.39 -2.04
N ASP A 156 -14.60 10.38 -1.64
CA ASP A 156 -14.68 9.10 -2.33
C ASP A 156 -16.15 8.77 -2.61
N GLY A 157 -16.40 8.09 -3.72
CA GLY A 157 -17.71 7.58 -4.08
C GLY A 157 -17.59 6.44 -5.08
N VAL A 158 -18.74 5.80 -5.34
CA VAL A 158 -18.85 4.67 -6.25
C VAL A 158 -20.03 4.93 -7.16
N ILE A 159 -19.87 4.65 -8.45
CA ILE A 159 -20.90 4.80 -9.47
C ILE A 159 -21.00 3.55 -10.32
N GLU A 160 -22.22 3.17 -10.67
CA GLU A 160 -22.50 2.08 -11.59
C GLU A 160 -23.05 2.61 -12.92
N ILE A 161 -22.41 2.21 -14.03
CA ILE A 161 -22.76 2.61 -15.39
C ILE A 161 -23.18 1.35 -16.18
N PRO A 162 -24.25 1.36 -17.00
CA PRO A 162 -25.25 2.41 -17.16
C PRO A 162 -26.34 2.22 -16.11
N GLY A 163 -26.42 3.14 -15.16
CA GLY A 163 -27.45 3.09 -14.12
C GLY A 163 -27.61 4.44 -13.46
N GLU A 164 -26.59 4.85 -12.71
CA GLU A 164 -26.63 6.12 -11.97
C GLU A 164 -26.01 7.26 -12.79
N THR A 165 -26.84 8.24 -13.12
CA THR A 165 -26.41 9.51 -13.74
C THR A 165 -25.93 10.51 -12.68
N ARG A 166 -26.21 10.24 -11.40
CA ARG A 166 -25.92 11.11 -10.26
C ARG A 166 -25.41 10.27 -9.09
N VAL A 167 -24.24 10.64 -8.55
CA VAL A 167 -23.62 9.96 -7.42
C VAL A 167 -23.18 10.94 -6.35
N SER A 168 -23.53 10.62 -5.11
CA SER A 168 -23.04 11.36 -3.94
C SER A 168 -21.63 10.88 -3.58
N LEU A 169 -20.69 11.81 -3.54
CA LEU A 169 -19.35 11.63 -2.99
C LEU A 169 -19.34 12.07 -1.53
N ARG A 170 -18.75 11.25 -0.66
CA ARG A 170 -18.63 11.54 0.78
C ARG A 170 -17.19 11.38 1.21
N ALA A 171 -16.82 12.00 2.32
CA ALA A 171 -15.53 11.73 2.93
C ALA A 171 -15.44 10.25 3.30
N ALA A 172 -14.34 9.58 2.93
CA ALA A 172 -14.12 8.19 3.31
C ALA A 172 -14.10 8.06 4.85
N ARG A 173 -14.73 6.99 5.34
CA ARG A 173 -14.86 6.66 6.75
C ARG A 173 -13.69 5.84 7.25
#